data_AF-A0A316V1G0-F1
#
_entry.id   AF-A0A316V1G0-F1
#
_cell.length_a   1.000
_cell.length_b   1.000
_cell.length_c   1.000
_cell.angle_alpha   90.00
_cell.angle_beta   90.00
_cell.angle_gamma   90.00
#
_symmetry.space_group_name_H-M   'P 1'
#
loop_
_entity.id
_entity.type
_entity.pdbx_description
1 polymer ?
#
loop_
_entity_poly.entity_id
_entity_poly.type
_entity_poly.pdbx_seq_one_letter_code
_entity_poly.pdbx_strand_id
1 'polypeptide(L)'
;MVILFGRRVDFTKIVTIVLLVAIVHRLSLLLYDTAPTLQTYLEYHPDRGYGVLYASSWRTLTQSLKDARPAIGSFSGFDPPPGSVVNPQDTVPPVVDMAHLSKGELKLLKSSHARFVKDLQTEGELSVIYKPGTKGIIFTATGGELPYLLISIRLLRKAGSQLPIEVFLLRQQDFNKKICLEIFNSLNARCSILEEHLGSSPMPSIPQSRNPRSIRSQEALHKLLAIYASTFEDVLLLDPSTLAYNNPDSTLIDNPFTLSGLLFWPDFWASSISPAMEDIQQNSDEKMTKLDSIRTVDFGQLAISKSQHRDTLLLSIFYTFYGPNLFEFLQNQSSAGDRGAQAIKCAARFARKRYYQVKRQVEAIGFPNHDQKDAFQGVAMRQSFVADDFNAVPSEKQRPLFIRQSNPTLHPAYIMDRGVTVFKAPEDQKNAIEEHDSINDSDPIRIPAISPIKEDAGAHHRLWEWFDGKNMLNGWANFDPEKVVWEEIAKVACIDFKHFPDWPINDNKGNAQNCARINYHRGRLGWSNVV
;
A
#
# COMPACT_ATOMS: atom_id res chain seq x y z
N MET A 1 53.67 29.95 6.50
CA MET A 1 53.66 31.35 6.04
C MET A 1 53.47 31.32 4.53
N VAL A 2 52.24 31.56 4.05
CA VAL A 2 51.92 31.59 2.61
C VAL A 2 51.34 32.97 2.32
N ILE A 3 51.97 33.70 1.40
CA ILE A 3 51.58 35.05 0.99
C ILE A 3 50.75 34.90 -0.28
N LEU A 4 49.47 35.25 -0.21
CA LEU A 4 48.64 35.54 -1.38
C LEU A 4 48.05 36.94 -1.17
N PHE A 5 48.33 37.83 -2.13
CA PHE A 5 47.83 39.21 -2.25
C PHE A 5 48.08 40.16 -1.06
N GLY A 6 49.34 40.58 -0.88
CA GLY A 6 49.69 41.94 -0.44
C GLY A 6 49.26 42.43 0.96
N ARG A 7 48.54 41.63 1.76
CA ARG A 7 48.24 41.93 3.16
C ARG A 7 48.65 40.75 4.03
N ARG A 8 49.39 41.02 5.11
CA ARG A 8 49.71 40.01 6.13
C ARG A 8 48.40 39.51 6.74
N VAL A 9 47.98 38.34 6.33
CA VAL A 9 46.83 37.65 6.91
C VAL A 9 47.31 37.03 8.22
N ASP A 10 46.86 37.62 9.32
CA ASP A 10 47.10 37.14 10.67
C ASP A 10 46.32 35.83 10.88
N PHE A 11 47.02 34.70 10.75
CA PHE A 11 46.45 33.36 10.84
C PHE A 11 45.72 33.14 12.17
N THR A 12 46.21 33.77 13.23
CA THR A 12 45.58 33.77 14.56
C THR A 12 44.19 34.40 14.50
N LYS A 13 44.01 35.53 13.79
CA LYS A 13 42.69 36.16 13.62
C LYS A 13 41.72 35.30 12.81
N ILE A 14 42.19 34.60 11.79
CA ILE A 14 41.35 33.69 11.01
C ILE A 14 40.86 32.54 11.90
N VAL A 15 41.76 31.91 12.66
CA VAL A 15 41.40 30.81 13.57
C VAL A 15 40.41 31.30 14.63
N THR A 16 40.61 32.49 15.20
CA THR A 16 39.67 33.06 16.18
C THR A 16 38.30 33.34 15.57
N ILE A 17 38.23 33.84 14.32
CA ILE A 17 36.96 34.08 13.62
C ILE A 17 36.24 32.76 13.33
N VAL A 18 36.95 31.73 12.87
CA VAL A 18 36.37 30.41 12.59
C VAL A 18 35.84 29.76 13.88
N LEU A 19 36.57 29.87 14.99
CA LEU A 19 36.11 29.38 16.29
C LEU A 19 34.88 30.16 16.79
N LEU A 20 34.85 31.47 16.63
CA LEU A 20 33.68 32.30 16.96
C LEU A 20 32.46 31.92 16.13
N VAL A 21 32.63 31.73 14.82
CA VAL A 21 31.53 31.28 13.94
C VAL A 21 31.05 29.89 14.33
N ALA A 22 31.95 28.96 14.70
CA ALA A 22 31.58 27.63 15.16
C ALA A 22 30.84 27.66 16.51
N ILE A 23 31.25 28.53 17.44
CA ILE A 23 30.59 28.72 18.74
C ILE A 23 29.21 29.37 18.56
N VAL A 24 29.10 30.41 17.74
CA VAL A 24 27.81 31.03 17.41
C VAL A 24 26.92 30.02 16.70
N HIS A 25 27.43 29.24 15.73
CA HIS A 25 26.65 28.20 15.08
C HIS A 25 26.15 27.13 16.07
N ARG A 26 27.00 26.68 17.01
CA ARG A 26 26.57 25.74 18.06
C ARG A 26 25.56 26.36 19.03
N LEU A 27 25.72 27.62 19.42
CA LEU A 27 24.77 28.33 20.26
C LEU A 27 23.44 28.56 19.54
N SER A 28 23.47 28.87 18.23
CA SER A 28 22.28 28.93 17.39
C SER A 28 21.59 27.58 17.30
N LEU A 29 22.34 26.48 17.14
CA LEU A 29 21.76 25.14 17.17
C LEU A 29 21.16 24.81 18.54
N LEU A 30 21.80 25.18 19.64
CA LEU A 30 21.25 25.02 21.01
C LEU A 30 20.02 25.89 21.28
N LEU A 31 19.93 27.07 20.66
CA LEU A 31 18.77 27.97 20.75
C LEU A 31 17.63 27.54 19.81
N TYR A 32 17.92 26.83 18.72
CA TYR A 32 16.93 26.22 17.82
C TYR A 32 16.54 24.79 18.25
N ASP A 33 17.26 24.18 19.19
CA ASP A 33 16.88 22.93 19.88
C ASP A 33 15.89 23.20 21.03
N THR A 34 15.19 24.33 20.99
CA THR A 34 13.91 24.45 21.69
C THR A 34 12.94 23.53 20.97
N ALA A 35 12.66 22.39 21.62
CA ALA A 35 11.60 21.46 21.30
C ALA A 35 10.40 22.16 20.63
N PRO A 36 9.78 21.56 19.60
CA PRO A 36 8.61 22.13 18.96
C PRO A 36 7.62 22.55 20.05
N THR A 37 7.17 23.80 19.96
CA THR A 37 6.13 24.38 20.81
C THR A 37 5.08 23.32 21.05
N LEU A 38 4.88 22.99 22.32
CA LEU A 38 3.89 22.06 22.83
C LEU A 38 2.50 22.56 22.41
N GLN A 39 2.14 22.35 21.14
CA GLN A 39 0.77 22.27 20.71
C GLN A 39 0.21 21.20 21.63
N THR A 40 -0.74 21.58 22.48
CA THR A 40 -1.46 20.66 23.36
C THR A 40 -2.03 19.55 22.47
N TYR A 41 -1.26 18.48 22.30
CA TYR A 41 -1.71 17.20 21.80
C TYR A 41 -2.77 16.79 22.81
N LEU A 42 -4.02 17.04 22.47
CA LEU A 42 -5.14 16.45 23.19
C LEU A 42 -4.86 14.95 23.17
N GLU A 43 -4.55 14.40 24.34
CA GLU A 43 -4.49 12.97 24.60
C GLU A 43 -5.89 12.40 24.33
N TYR A 44 -6.17 12.15 23.05
CA TYR A 44 -7.25 11.29 22.64
C TYR A 44 -6.77 9.87 22.93
N HIS A 45 -7.06 9.39 24.14
CA HIS A 45 -6.97 7.98 24.48
C HIS A 45 -8.34 7.37 24.17
N PRO A 46 -8.55 6.73 23.01
CA PRO A 46 -9.70 5.87 22.88
C PRO A 46 -9.44 4.69 23.81
N ASP A 47 -9.86 4.78 25.07
CA ASP A 47 -9.81 3.66 26.00
C ASP A 47 -10.68 2.53 25.41
N ARG A 48 -10.02 1.44 24.99
CA ARG A 48 -10.60 0.40 24.12
C ARG A 48 -11.19 -0.77 24.89
N GLY A 49 -11.12 -0.82 26.22
CA GLY A 49 -11.49 -2.02 27.00
C GLY A 49 -10.62 -3.27 26.73
N TYR A 50 -9.72 -3.25 25.74
CA TYR A 50 -8.78 -4.32 25.38
C TYR A 50 -7.31 -3.86 25.38
N GLY A 51 -7.00 -2.62 25.75
CA GLY A 51 -5.64 -2.05 25.63
C GLY A 51 -4.57 -2.88 26.35
N VAL A 52 -4.88 -3.37 27.55
CA VAL A 52 -3.98 -4.26 28.32
C VAL A 52 -3.78 -5.61 27.63
N LEU A 53 -4.83 -6.18 27.05
CA LEU A 53 -4.78 -7.47 26.33
C LEU A 53 -3.97 -7.35 25.04
N TYR A 54 -4.18 -6.29 24.25
CA TYR A 54 -3.37 -6.02 23.06
C TYR A 54 -1.90 -5.78 23.42
N ALA A 55 -1.61 -4.95 24.42
CA ALA A 55 -0.24 -4.70 24.85
C ALA A 55 0.46 -5.98 25.36
N SER A 56 -0.25 -6.85 26.07
CA SER A 56 0.28 -8.15 26.50
C SER A 56 0.53 -9.08 25.31
N SER A 57 -0.45 -9.23 24.43
CA SER A 57 -0.36 -10.06 23.24
C SER A 57 0.80 -9.61 22.32
N TRP A 58 0.94 -8.30 22.14
CA TRP A 58 2.00 -7.68 21.36
C TRP A 58 3.39 -7.89 21.97
N ARG A 59 3.52 -7.78 23.30
CA ARG A 59 4.77 -8.07 24.00
C ARG A 59 5.22 -9.51 23.77
N THR A 60 4.31 -10.48 23.88
CA THR A 60 4.67 -11.89 23.66
C THR A 60 5.04 -12.15 22.21
N LEU A 61 4.29 -11.60 21.24
CA LEU A 61 4.64 -11.69 19.82
C LEU A 61 6.01 -11.09 19.55
N THR A 62 6.29 -9.89 20.07
CA THR A 62 7.58 -9.21 19.89
C THR A 62 8.73 -10.01 20.49
N GLN A 63 8.51 -10.65 21.65
CA GLN A 63 9.53 -11.51 22.26
C GLN A 63 9.78 -12.76 21.39
N SER A 64 8.74 -13.44 20.93
CA SER A 64 8.87 -14.60 20.04
C SER A 64 9.56 -14.24 18.71
N LEU A 65 9.24 -13.08 18.12
CA LEU A 65 9.96 -12.56 16.96
C LEU A 65 11.46 -12.44 17.27
N LYS A 66 11.83 -11.74 18.35
CA LYS A 66 13.23 -11.56 18.77
C LYS A 66 13.96 -12.88 19.00
N ASP A 67 13.33 -13.82 19.70
CA ASP A 67 13.87 -15.15 19.98
C ASP A 67 14.10 -15.96 18.70
N ALA A 68 13.21 -15.79 17.71
CA ALA A 68 13.28 -16.45 16.43
C ALA A 68 14.09 -15.68 15.38
N ARG A 69 14.83 -14.62 15.76
CA ARG A 69 15.58 -13.80 14.81
C ARG A 69 16.55 -14.65 13.99
N PRO A 70 16.49 -14.61 12.65
CA PRO A 70 17.50 -15.24 11.80
C PRO A 70 18.90 -14.70 12.09
N ALA A 71 19.85 -15.59 12.43
CA ALA A 71 21.26 -15.23 12.67
C ALA A 71 22.05 -15.14 11.35
N ILE A 72 21.51 -14.40 10.39
CA ILE A 72 22.02 -14.23 9.03
C ILE A 72 22.04 -12.74 8.67
N GLY A 73 23.03 -12.32 7.88
CA GLY A 73 23.09 -10.97 7.32
C GLY A 73 22.09 -10.76 6.18
N SER A 74 22.06 -9.57 5.60
CA SER A 74 21.20 -9.30 4.45
C SER A 74 21.69 -10.04 3.19
N PHE A 75 20.75 -10.54 2.39
CA PHE A 75 21.08 -10.94 1.02
C PHE A 75 21.46 -9.70 0.19
N SER A 76 22.60 -9.74 -0.50
CA SER A 76 23.09 -8.66 -1.34
C SER A 76 23.64 -9.18 -2.67
N GLY A 77 23.52 -8.39 -3.73
CA GLY A 77 24.28 -8.59 -4.98
C GLY A 77 23.61 -9.45 -6.04
N PHE A 78 22.28 -9.38 -6.19
CA PHE A 78 21.56 -10.15 -7.22
C PHE A 78 20.66 -9.24 -8.05
N ASP A 79 20.59 -9.53 -9.35
CA ASP A 79 19.69 -8.86 -10.28
C ASP A 79 18.30 -9.52 -10.20
N PRO A 80 17.22 -8.75 -9.97
CA PRO A 80 15.87 -9.29 -9.90
C PRO A 80 15.47 -9.92 -11.24
N PRO A 81 14.75 -11.06 -11.22
CA PRO A 81 14.24 -11.63 -12.46
C PRO A 81 13.16 -10.71 -13.04
N PRO A 82 13.13 -10.53 -14.38
CA PRO A 82 12.13 -9.67 -15.02
C PRO A 82 10.72 -10.16 -14.71
N GLY A 83 9.81 -9.21 -14.47
CA GLY A 83 8.41 -9.51 -14.25
C GLY A 83 7.80 -10.22 -15.46
N SER A 84 7.18 -11.37 -15.25
CA SER A 84 6.44 -12.09 -16.29
C SER A 84 4.95 -11.92 -16.07
N VAL A 85 4.22 -11.46 -17.09
CA VAL A 85 2.75 -11.38 -17.03
C VAL A 85 2.17 -12.78 -17.24
N VAL A 86 1.17 -13.15 -16.44
CA VAL A 86 0.55 -14.46 -16.54
C VAL A 86 -0.39 -14.52 -17.74
N ASN A 87 -0.18 -15.45 -18.66
CA ASN A 87 -1.12 -15.72 -19.73
C ASN A 87 -2.26 -16.62 -19.19
N PRO A 88 -3.55 -16.36 -19.53
CA PRO A 88 -4.66 -17.24 -19.14
C PRO A 88 -4.48 -18.72 -19.52
N GLN A 89 -3.70 -19.02 -20.56
CA GLN A 89 -3.40 -20.39 -21.00
C GLN A 89 -2.21 -21.02 -20.26
N ASP A 90 -1.46 -20.24 -19.48
CA ASP A 90 -0.31 -20.76 -18.72
C ASP A 90 -0.78 -21.77 -17.68
N THR A 91 -0.11 -22.90 -17.65
CA THR A 91 -0.42 -24.00 -16.72
C THR A 91 0.66 -24.21 -15.67
N VAL A 92 1.78 -23.50 -15.78
CA VAL A 92 2.94 -23.53 -14.89
C VAL A 92 3.57 -22.12 -14.90
N PRO A 93 3.96 -21.54 -13.77
CA PRO A 93 4.73 -20.30 -13.78
C PRO A 93 6.07 -20.49 -14.51
N PRO A 94 6.63 -19.46 -15.17
CA PRO A 94 8.03 -19.48 -15.55
C PRO A 94 8.86 -19.56 -14.26
N VAL A 95 9.46 -20.73 -13.98
CA VAL A 95 10.31 -20.90 -12.80
C VAL A 95 11.61 -20.13 -13.06
N VAL A 96 11.72 -18.95 -12.47
CA VAL A 96 12.96 -18.19 -12.42
C VAL A 96 13.38 -18.13 -10.97
N ASP A 97 14.40 -18.91 -10.60
CA ASP A 97 14.98 -18.93 -9.25
C ASP A 97 16.41 -18.41 -9.29
N MET A 98 16.55 -17.16 -8.85
CA MET A 98 17.78 -16.40 -8.67
C MET A 98 18.26 -16.44 -7.20
N ALA A 99 17.49 -17.04 -6.29
CA ALA A 99 17.79 -17.06 -4.87
C ALA A 99 18.70 -18.24 -4.49
N HIS A 100 20.01 -18.06 -4.71
CA HIS A 100 21.00 -19.07 -4.33
C HIS A 100 21.41 -18.93 -2.86
N LEU A 101 20.92 -19.82 -2.00
CA LEU A 101 21.33 -19.90 -0.59
C LEU A 101 22.45 -20.93 -0.38
N SER A 102 23.45 -20.59 0.41
CA SER A 102 24.40 -21.58 0.92
C SER A 102 23.71 -22.55 1.89
N LYS A 103 24.29 -23.75 2.05
CA LYS A 103 23.79 -24.74 3.04
C LYS A 103 23.76 -24.18 4.46
N GLY A 104 24.69 -23.29 4.80
CA GLY A 104 24.76 -22.63 6.10
C GLY A 104 23.59 -21.67 6.31
N GLU A 105 23.34 -20.79 5.34
CA GLU A 105 22.22 -19.83 5.36
C GLU A 105 20.87 -20.53 5.43
N LEU A 106 20.68 -21.57 4.61
CA LEU A 106 19.46 -22.39 4.63
C LEU A 106 19.24 -23.03 6.01
N LYS A 107 20.30 -23.56 6.64
CA LYS A 107 20.21 -24.14 7.99
C LYS A 107 19.82 -23.09 9.04
N LEU A 108 20.36 -21.87 8.94
CA LEU A 108 20.05 -20.78 9.86
C LEU A 108 18.59 -20.32 9.72
N LEU A 109 18.10 -20.18 8.49
CA LEU A 109 16.70 -19.84 8.22
C LEU A 109 15.75 -20.96 8.67
N LYS A 110 16.07 -22.23 8.41
CA LYS A 110 15.33 -23.39 8.93
C LYS A 110 15.22 -23.37 10.45
N SER A 111 16.32 -23.07 11.14
CA SER A 111 16.36 -23.05 12.61
C SER A 111 15.53 -21.90 13.18
N SER A 112 15.65 -20.71 12.59
CA SER A 112 14.86 -19.52 12.96
C SER A 112 13.36 -19.75 12.73
N HIS A 113 12.99 -20.27 11.56
CA HIS A 113 11.62 -20.61 11.23
C HIS A 113 11.04 -21.65 12.21
N ALA A 114 11.76 -22.75 12.46
CA ALA A 114 11.34 -23.79 13.40
C ALA A 114 11.17 -23.25 14.83
N ARG A 115 12.01 -22.29 15.25
CA ARG A 115 11.87 -21.63 16.56
C ARG A 115 10.55 -20.86 16.67
N PHE A 116 10.21 -20.04 15.67
CA PHE A 116 8.94 -19.30 15.67
C PHE A 116 7.72 -20.23 15.58
N VAL A 117 7.79 -21.27 14.74
CA VAL A 117 6.73 -22.27 14.61
C VAL A 117 6.45 -23.00 15.93
N LYS A 118 7.49 -23.29 16.72
CA LYS A 118 7.33 -23.89 18.05
C LYS A 118 6.49 -22.99 18.97
N ASP A 119 6.72 -21.68 18.94
CA ASP A 119 5.95 -20.73 19.75
C ASP A 119 4.50 -20.60 19.22
N LEU A 120 4.30 -20.66 17.90
CA LEU A 120 2.96 -20.68 17.30
C LEU A 120 2.11 -21.86 17.77
N GLN A 121 2.72 -23.05 17.85
CA GLN A 121 2.09 -24.32 18.22
C GLN A 121 1.92 -24.49 19.74
N THR A 122 2.64 -23.70 20.54
CA THR A 122 2.52 -23.74 21.99
C THR A 122 1.23 -23.03 22.41
N GLU A 123 0.30 -23.79 22.99
CA GLU A 123 -1.02 -23.26 23.37
C GLU A 123 -0.89 -22.13 24.38
N GLY A 124 -1.61 -21.02 24.14
CA GLY A 124 -1.60 -19.84 25.01
C GLY A 124 -0.39 -18.92 24.85
N GLU A 125 0.67 -19.32 24.15
CA GLU A 125 1.89 -18.53 23.99
C GLU A 125 1.63 -17.26 23.16
N LEU A 126 1.10 -17.42 21.94
CA LEU A 126 0.74 -16.30 21.08
C LEU A 126 -0.79 -16.17 20.97
N SER A 127 -1.31 -14.96 21.07
CA SER A 127 -2.75 -14.69 20.95
C SER A 127 -3.00 -13.65 19.86
N VAL A 128 -4.21 -13.68 19.31
CA VAL A 128 -4.71 -12.64 18.40
C VAL A 128 -6.06 -12.22 18.95
N ILE A 129 -6.17 -10.96 19.36
CA ILE A 129 -7.37 -10.45 20.03
C ILE A 129 -8.40 -10.01 18.99
N TYR A 130 -9.66 -10.43 19.18
CA TYR A 130 -10.81 -10.00 18.39
C TYR A 130 -12.12 -10.25 19.15
N LYS A 131 -13.22 -9.63 18.68
CA LYS A 131 -14.58 -9.85 19.18
C LYS A 131 -15.28 -10.91 18.32
N PRO A 132 -15.70 -12.04 18.90
CA PRO A 132 -16.30 -13.10 18.13
C PRO A 132 -17.53 -12.66 17.31
N GLY A 133 -17.66 -13.19 16.09
CA GLY A 133 -18.78 -12.93 15.17
C GLY A 133 -18.78 -11.55 14.51
N THR A 134 -17.82 -10.67 14.83
CA THR A 134 -17.76 -9.32 14.26
C THR A 134 -17.06 -9.31 12.91
N LYS A 135 -17.54 -8.47 12.00
CA LYS A 135 -17.02 -8.30 10.64
C LYS A 135 -16.78 -6.83 10.38
N GLY A 136 -15.73 -6.49 9.65
CA GLY A 136 -15.47 -5.10 9.32
C GLY A 136 -14.42 -4.90 8.25
N ILE A 137 -14.37 -3.67 7.76
CA ILE A 137 -13.38 -3.22 6.79
C ILE A 137 -12.28 -2.49 7.54
N ILE A 138 -11.02 -2.71 7.16
CA ILE A 138 -9.90 -1.93 7.70
C ILE A 138 -9.12 -1.24 6.60
N PHE A 139 -8.57 -0.08 6.94
CA PHE A 139 -7.61 0.64 6.11
C PHE A 139 -6.37 0.95 6.96
N THR A 140 -5.21 1.06 6.33
CA THR A 140 -4.04 1.75 6.90
C THR A 140 -3.85 3.07 6.18
N ALA A 141 -3.56 4.16 6.90
CA ALA A 141 -3.36 5.46 6.27
C ALA A 141 -2.39 6.35 7.06
N THR A 142 -1.72 7.24 6.34
CA THR A 142 -1.02 8.42 6.86
C THR A 142 -1.85 9.69 6.64
N GLY A 143 -1.45 10.82 7.25
CA GLY A 143 -2.16 12.09 7.11
C GLY A 143 -2.34 12.53 5.65
N GLY A 144 -1.31 12.35 4.82
CA GLY A 144 -1.34 12.66 3.39
C GLY A 144 -2.25 11.75 2.56
N GLU A 145 -2.73 10.64 3.13
CA GLU A 145 -3.62 9.70 2.44
C GLU A 145 -5.09 9.90 2.77
N LEU A 146 -5.39 10.63 3.84
CA LEU A 146 -6.75 10.92 4.27
C LEU A 146 -7.65 11.54 3.18
N PRO A 147 -7.17 12.45 2.31
CA PRO A 147 -8.00 13.03 1.26
C PRO A 147 -8.56 12.00 0.29
N TYR A 148 -7.74 11.05 -0.16
CA TYR A 148 -8.19 10.04 -1.12
C TYR A 148 -8.75 8.78 -0.44
N LEU A 149 -8.42 8.53 0.82
CA LEU A 149 -9.16 7.58 1.66
C LEU A 149 -10.62 8.00 1.84
N LEU A 150 -10.89 9.30 2.05
CA LEU A 150 -12.26 9.81 2.18
C LEU A 150 -13.09 9.53 0.92
N ILE A 151 -12.47 9.64 -0.26
CA ILE A 151 -13.08 9.27 -1.55
C ILE A 151 -13.48 7.79 -1.52
N SER A 152 -12.54 6.90 -1.20
CA SER A 152 -12.76 5.45 -1.15
C SER A 152 -13.86 5.06 -0.15
N ILE A 153 -13.90 5.65 1.05
CA ILE A 153 -14.96 5.41 2.05
C ILE A 153 -16.32 5.90 1.54
N ARG A 154 -16.40 7.06 0.89
CA ARG A 154 -17.67 7.55 0.33
C ARG A 154 -18.16 6.67 -0.81
N LEU A 155 -17.27 6.15 -1.66
CA LEU A 155 -17.63 5.18 -2.69
C LEU A 155 -18.14 3.86 -2.09
N LEU A 156 -17.50 3.34 -1.04
CA LEU A 156 -18.00 2.17 -0.30
C LEU A 156 -19.44 2.37 0.20
N ARG A 157 -19.73 3.54 0.79
CA ARG A 157 -21.09 3.86 1.27
C ARG A 157 -22.08 4.03 0.12
N LYS A 158 -21.68 4.65 -0.99
CA LYS A 158 -22.51 4.72 -2.22
C LYS A 158 -22.79 3.34 -2.83
N ALA A 159 -21.82 2.43 -2.76
CA ALA A 159 -21.99 1.04 -3.17
C ALA A 159 -22.92 0.25 -2.23
N GLY A 160 -23.35 0.84 -1.11
CA GLY A 160 -24.32 0.27 -0.17
C GLY A 160 -23.70 -0.45 1.03
N SER A 161 -22.37 -0.45 1.18
CA SER A 161 -21.69 -1.12 2.30
C SER A 161 -22.15 -0.60 3.64
N GLN A 162 -22.56 -1.50 4.53
CA GLN A 162 -22.96 -1.22 5.91
C GLN A 162 -21.91 -1.69 6.93
N LEU A 163 -20.87 -2.42 6.48
CA LEU A 163 -19.81 -2.88 7.37
C LEU A 163 -19.15 -1.70 8.11
N PRO A 164 -18.88 -1.85 9.42
CA PRO A 164 -18.11 -0.87 10.17
C PRO A 164 -16.68 -0.79 9.61
N ILE A 165 -16.13 0.41 9.55
CA ILE A 165 -14.77 0.66 9.08
C ILE A 165 -13.87 1.05 10.24
N GLU A 166 -12.68 0.48 10.32
CA GLU A 166 -11.60 0.92 11.21
C GLU A 166 -10.38 1.39 10.40
N VAL A 167 -10.07 2.68 10.53
CA VAL A 167 -8.92 3.31 9.87
C VAL A 167 -7.75 3.34 10.84
N PHE A 168 -6.72 2.53 10.56
CA PHE A 168 -5.46 2.51 11.30
C PHE A 168 -4.51 3.59 10.78
N LEU A 169 -4.46 4.70 11.51
CA LEU A 169 -3.48 5.76 11.34
C LEU A 169 -2.12 5.28 11.86
N LEU A 170 -1.05 5.49 11.10
CA LEU A 170 0.25 4.94 11.48
C LEU A 170 0.82 5.61 12.73
N ARG A 171 0.67 6.93 12.85
CA ARG A 171 1.22 7.73 13.97
C ARG A 171 0.18 8.70 14.53
N GLN A 172 0.43 9.20 15.74
CA GLN A 172 -0.43 10.21 16.38
C GLN A 172 -0.57 11.48 15.54
N GLN A 173 0.51 11.91 14.89
CA GLN A 173 0.52 13.08 14.02
C GLN A 173 -0.41 12.95 12.80
N ASP A 174 -0.74 11.72 12.37
CA ASP A 174 -1.67 11.48 11.27
C ASP A 174 -3.13 11.70 11.69
N PHE A 175 -3.39 11.84 13.00
CA PHE A 175 -4.74 12.01 13.54
C PHE A 175 -5.28 13.41 13.24
N ASN A 176 -6.35 13.43 12.46
CA ASN A 176 -7.09 14.64 12.16
C ASN A 176 -8.44 14.63 12.87
N LYS A 177 -8.62 15.50 13.87
CA LYS A 177 -9.84 15.55 14.71
C LYS A 177 -11.12 15.66 13.88
N LYS A 178 -11.16 16.56 12.89
CA LYS A 178 -12.35 16.82 12.08
C LYS A 178 -12.67 15.64 11.16
N ILE A 179 -11.64 15.07 10.52
CA ILE A 179 -11.80 13.90 9.66
C ILE A 179 -12.23 12.68 10.49
N CYS A 180 -11.52 12.38 11.56
CA CYS A 180 -11.71 11.16 12.34
C CYS A 180 -12.97 11.17 13.21
N LEU A 181 -13.25 12.25 13.95
CA LEU A 181 -14.34 12.27 14.94
C LEU A 181 -15.68 12.70 14.35
N GLU A 182 -15.69 13.39 13.21
CA GLU A 182 -16.92 13.90 12.60
C GLU A 182 -17.17 13.25 11.24
N ILE A 183 -16.27 13.43 10.27
CA ILE A 183 -16.53 13.02 8.88
C ILE A 183 -16.54 11.49 8.76
N PHE A 184 -15.47 10.80 9.17
CA PHE A 184 -15.39 9.34 9.16
C PHE A 184 -16.44 8.72 10.10
N ASN A 185 -16.64 9.29 11.28
CA ASN A 185 -17.66 8.81 12.20
C ASN A 185 -19.08 8.84 11.58
N SER A 186 -19.42 9.90 10.84
CA SER A 186 -20.68 9.99 10.10
C SER A 186 -20.81 8.96 8.96
N LEU A 187 -19.69 8.37 8.53
CA LEU A 187 -19.61 7.32 7.51
C LEU A 187 -19.45 5.93 8.16
N ASN A 188 -19.82 5.74 9.43
CA ASN A 188 -19.63 4.48 10.18
C ASN A 188 -18.17 3.98 10.11
N ALA A 189 -17.23 4.93 10.19
CA ALA A 189 -15.80 4.69 10.19
C ALA A 189 -15.16 5.34 11.42
N ARG A 190 -14.26 4.63 12.08
CA ARG A 190 -13.52 5.15 13.24
C ARG A 190 -12.02 5.15 12.98
N CYS A 191 -11.32 6.16 13.48
CA CYS A 191 -9.86 6.17 13.45
C CYS A 191 -9.27 5.48 14.69
N SER A 192 -8.13 4.84 14.47
CA SER A 192 -7.33 4.13 15.47
C SER A 192 -5.87 4.41 15.19
N ILE A 193 -5.07 4.76 16.21
CA ILE A 193 -3.62 4.92 16.01
C ILE A 193 -2.95 3.58 16.21
N LEU A 194 -2.27 3.08 15.17
CA LEU A 194 -1.62 1.77 15.18
C LEU A 194 -0.49 1.72 16.21
N GLU A 195 0.35 2.75 16.26
CA GLU A 195 1.46 2.87 17.24
C GLU A 195 0.99 2.69 18.69
N GLU A 196 -0.14 3.29 19.07
CA GLU A 196 -0.69 3.16 20.42
C GLU A 196 -1.07 1.72 20.79
N HIS A 197 -1.48 0.89 19.82
CA HIS A 197 -1.78 -0.53 20.08
C HIS A 197 -0.53 -1.36 20.35
N LEU A 198 0.61 -0.89 19.84
CA LEU A 198 1.91 -1.51 20.02
C LEU A 198 2.58 -1.02 21.32
N GLY A 199 1.96 -0.06 22.01
CA GLY A 199 2.42 0.51 23.28
C GLY A 199 3.69 1.36 23.15
N SER A 200 4.50 1.44 24.21
CA SER A 200 5.77 2.20 24.21
C SER A 200 6.89 1.56 23.37
N SER A 201 6.61 0.42 22.72
CA SER A 201 7.54 -0.11 21.74
C SER A 201 7.34 0.70 20.46
N PRO A 202 8.36 1.41 19.94
CA PRO A 202 8.22 2.04 18.64
C PRO A 202 7.70 0.99 17.65
N MET A 203 6.80 1.40 16.75
CA MET A 203 6.42 0.62 15.57
C MET A 203 7.70 -0.03 15.04
N PRO A 204 7.72 -1.35 14.79
CA PRO A 204 8.93 -2.00 14.34
C PRO A 204 9.45 -1.32 13.08
N SER A 205 10.39 -0.40 13.28
CA SER A 205 11.01 0.29 12.18
C SER A 205 12.04 -0.69 11.65
N ILE A 206 11.72 -1.33 10.53
CA ILE A 206 12.76 -1.80 9.63
C ILE A 206 13.74 -0.61 9.48
N PRO A 207 15.04 -0.78 9.78
CA PRO A 207 15.99 0.33 9.83
C PRO A 207 15.77 1.25 8.65
N GLN A 208 15.58 2.55 8.91
CA GLN A 208 15.25 3.57 7.91
C GLN A 208 16.24 3.51 6.76
N SER A 209 15.92 2.71 5.75
CA SER A 209 16.65 2.64 4.52
C SER A 209 15.81 3.40 3.52
N ARG A 210 16.45 4.29 2.75
CA ARG A 210 15.81 4.93 1.60
C ARG A 210 15.59 3.93 0.45
N ASN A 211 15.93 2.65 0.66
CA ASN A 211 15.70 1.59 -0.30
C ASN A 211 14.18 1.34 -0.47
N PRO A 212 13.65 1.45 -1.70
CA PRO A 212 12.25 1.16 -2.01
C PRO A 212 11.75 -0.18 -1.45
N ARG A 213 12.60 -1.21 -1.37
CA ARG A 213 12.26 -2.51 -0.78
C ARG A 213 11.82 -2.37 0.67
N SER A 214 12.62 -1.70 1.49
CA SER A 214 12.32 -1.52 2.91
C SER A 214 11.05 -0.69 3.15
N ILE A 215 10.68 0.19 2.23
CA ILE A 215 9.43 0.96 2.30
C ILE A 215 8.24 0.04 2.04
N ARG A 216 8.30 -0.80 1.00
CA ARG A 216 7.22 -1.75 0.68
C ARG A 216 7.01 -2.79 1.79
N SER A 217 8.09 -3.30 2.39
CA SER A 217 7.99 -4.21 3.53
C SER A 217 7.32 -3.54 4.75
N GLN A 218 7.59 -2.24 4.97
CA GLN A 218 6.93 -1.48 6.05
C GLN A 218 5.43 -1.34 5.79
N GLU A 219 5.02 -0.99 4.57
CA GLU A 219 3.60 -0.94 4.21
C GLU A 219 2.90 -2.29 4.42
N ALA A 220 3.53 -3.38 3.96
CA ALA A 220 3.01 -4.73 4.17
C ALA A 220 2.89 -5.09 5.65
N LEU A 221 3.90 -4.74 6.46
CA LEU A 221 3.88 -4.98 7.90
C LEU A 221 2.77 -4.18 8.57
N HIS A 222 2.58 -2.90 8.23
CA HIS A 222 1.52 -2.07 8.78
C HIS A 222 0.13 -2.65 8.52
N LYS A 223 -0.10 -3.19 7.32
CA LYS A 223 -1.35 -3.86 6.95
C LYS A 223 -1.60 -5.11 7.81
N LEU A 224 -0.58 -5.96 7.98
CA LEU A 224 -0.68 -7.14 8.83
C LEU A 224 -0.92 -6.78 10.30
N LEU A 225 -0.23 -5.74 10.80
CA LEU A 225 -0.41 -5.24 12.16
C LEU A 225 -1.78 -4.61 12.36
N ALA A 226 -2.35 -3.94 11.35
CA ALA A 226 -3.72 -3.44 11.39
C ALA A 226 -4.75 -4.58 11.45
N ILE A 227 -4.57 -5.67 10.69
CA ILE A 227 -5.39 -6.88 10.81
C ILE A 227 -5.30 -7.43 12.24
N TYR A 228 -4.08 -7.61 12.75
CA TYR A 228 -3.79 -8.11 14.09
C TYR A 228 -4.45 -7.24 15.17
N ALA A 229 -4.31 -5.92 15.09
CA ALA A 229 -4.82 -4.94 16.06
C ALA A 229 -6.32 -4.67 15.95
N SER A 230 -6.95 -4.95 14.81
CA SER A 230 -8.41 -4.76 14.64
C SER A 230 -9.22 -5.55 15.66
N THR A 231 -10.38 -5.05 16.05
CA THR A 231 -11.28 -5.81 16.92
C THR A 231 -12.17 -6.80 16.17
N PHE A 232 -12.18 -6.77 14.83
CA PHE A 232 -13.04 -7.63 14.02
C PHE A 232 -12.56 -9.08 14.03
N GLU A 233 -13.45 -10.06 14.00
CA GLU A 233 -13.08 -11.46 13.74
C GLU A 233 -12.76 -11.66 12.25
N ASP A 234 -13.67 -11.22 11.38
CA ASP A 234 -13.51 -11.28 9.94
C ASP A 234 -13.21 -9.88 9.38
N VAL A 235 -12.12 -9.77 8.64
CA VAL A 235 -11.55 -8.51 8.19
C VAL A 235 -11.50 -8.47 6.67
N LEU A 236 -12.02 -7.40 6.07
CA LEU A 236 -11.70 -7.01 4.71
C LEU A 236 -10.72 -5.82 4.76
N LEU A 237 -9.44 -6.09 4.53
CA LEU A 237 -8.43 -5.05 4.37
C LEU A 237 -8.58 -4.43 2.98
N LEU A 238 -8.55 -3.10 2.92
CA LEU A 238 -8.50 -2.33 1.68
C LEU A 238 -7.39 -1.27 1.77
N ASP A 239 -6.71 -1.03 0.66
CA ASP A 239 -5.85 0.13 0.50
C ASP A 239 -6.66 1.42 0.36
N PRO A 240 -6.13 2.57 0.81
CA PRO A 240 -6.78 3.87 0.63
C PRO A 240 -7.18 4.22 -0.80
N SER A 241 -6.54 3.61 -1.81
CA SER A 241 -6.83 3.80 -3.24
C SER A 241 -7.48 2.59 -3.92
N THR A 242 -8.10 1.69 -3.13
CA THR A 242 -9.00 0.64 -3.62
C THR A 242 -10.44 1.15 -3.60
N LEU A 243 -11.01 1.42 -4.78
CA LEU A 243 -12.36 1.96 -4.93
C LEU A 243 -13.36 0.82 -5.10
N ALA A 244 -14.37 0.76 -4.23
CA ALA A 244 -15.45 -0.21 -4.32
C ALA A 244 -16.67 0.41 -5.00
N TYR A 245 -17.26 -0.33 -5.94
CA TYR A 245 -18.44 0.16 -6.68
C TYR A 245 -19.59 -0.84 -6.75
N ASN A 246 -19.32 -2.09 -6.35
CA ASN A 246 -20.35 -3.02 -5.90
C ASN A 246 -20.19 -3.22 -4.39
N ASN A 247 -21.27 -3.54 -3.70
CA ASN A 247 -21.25 -3.74 -2.25
C ASN A 247 -20.32 -4.92 -1.88
N PRO A 248 -19.21 -4.71 -1.14
CA PRO A 248 -18.30 -5.78 -0.78
C PRO A 248 -18.77 -6.61 0.41
N ASP A 249 -19.84 -6.23 1.12
CA ASP A 249 -20.21 -6.81 2.42
C ASP A 249 -20.36 -8.34 2.37
N SER A 250 -20.92 -8.85 1.27
CA SER A 250 -21.14 -10.29 1.10
C SER A 250 -19.83 -11.09 0.94
N THR A 251 -18.72 -10.42 0.66
CA THR A 251 -17.36 -11.01 0.65
C THR A 251 -17.02 -11.68 1.98
N LEU A 252 -17.53 -11.16 3.11
CA LEU A 252 -17.27 -11.72 4.45
C LEU A 252 -18.40 -12.64 4.95
N ILE A 253 -19.42 -12.90 4.14
CA ILE A 253 -20.65 -13.62 4.54
C ILE A 253 -20.88 -14.86 3.69
N ASP A 254 -20.54 -14.79 2.40
CA ASP A 254 -20.83 -15.83 1.43
C ASP A 254 -19.60 -16.71 1.13
N ASN A 255 -19.85 -17.78 0.38
CA ASN A 255 -18.77 -18.55 -0.24
C ASN A 255 -18.04 -17.71 -1.29
N PRO A 256 -16.71 -17.84 -1.40
CA PRO A 256 -15.87 -18.85 -0.75
C PRO A 256 -15.34 -18.50 0.65
N PHE A 257 -15.60 -17.30 1.18
CA PHE A 257 -14.97 -16.87 2.43
C PHE A 257 -15.36 -17.74 3.62
N THR A 258 -16.62 -18.13 3.77
CA THR A 258 -17.01 -18.99 4.91
C THR A 258 -16.40 -20.39 4.86
N LEU A 259 -16.00 -20.87 3.67
CA LEU A 259 -15.33 -22.17 3.50
C LEU A 259 -13.82 -22.11 3.72
N SER A 260 -13.20 -20.98 3.36
CA SER A 260 -11.75 -20.85 3.36
C SER A 260 -11.22 -20.01 4.51
N GLY A 261 -11.92 -18.94 4.90
CA GLY A 261 -11.47 -17.95 5.88
C GLY A 261 -10.40 -16.98 5.35
N LEU A 262 -9.97 -17.12 4.09
CA LEU A 262 -8.93 -16.30 3.47
C LEU A 262 -9.19 -16.16 1.97
N LEU A 263 -9.27 -14.92 1.49
CA LEU A 263 -9.45 -14.59 0.07
C LEU A 263 -8.33 -13.69 -0.45
N PHE A 264 -7.89 -13.97 -1.67
CA PHE A 264 -6.93 -13.16 -2.41
C PHE A 264 -7.48 -12.70 -3.75
N TRP A 265 -7.13 -11.49 -4.14
CA TRP A 265 -7.25 -11.02 -5.52
C TRP A 265 -5.89 -11.10 -6.22
N PRO A 266 -5.84 -11.56 -7.49
CA PRO A 266 -4.59 -11.68 -8.22
C PRO A 266 -4.04 -10.31 -8.60
N ASP A 267 -2.72 -10.25 -8.74
CA ASP A 267 -1.98 -9.20 -9.44
C ASP A 267 -1.66 -9.68 -10.88
N PHE A 268 -1.03 -8.82 -11.70
CA PHE A 268 -0.69 -9.13 -13.10
C PHE A 268 0.41 -10.18 -13.24
N TRP A 269 1.24 -10.33 -12.20
CA TRP A 269 2.55 -10.97 -12.32
C TRP A 269 2.52 -12.45 -11.96
N ALA A 270 3.42 -13.19 -12.59
CA ALA A 270 3.68 -14.57 -12.26
C ALA A 270 4.42 -14.66 -10.92
N SER A 271 4.10 -15.68 -10.13
CA SER A 271 4.80 -15.95 -8.88
C SER A 271 6.26 -16.30 -9.16
N SER A 272 7.16 -15.70 -8.39
CA SER A 272 8.60 -15.99 -8.37
C SER A 272 9.03 -16.45 -6.97
N ILE A 273 8.16 -17.16 -6.23
CA ILE A 273 8.55 -17.77 -4.95
C ILE A 273 9.69 -18.77 -5.20
N SER A 274 10.82 -18.60 -4.52
CA SER A 274 11.95 -19.50 -4.59
C SER A 274 11.62 -20.86 -3.95
N PRO A 275 12.04 -21.99 -4.55
CA PRO A 275 11.99 -23.33 -3.92
C PRO A 275 12.64 -23.39 -2.53
N ALA A 276 13.58 -22.50 -2.24
CA ALA A 276 14.18 -22.37 -0.91
C ALA A 276 13.14 -22.11 0.20
N MET A 277 12.00 -21.48 -0.11
CA MET A 277 10.91 -21.33 0.86
C MET A 277 10.33 -22.67 1.28
N GLU A 278 10.17 -23.61 0.35
CA GLU A 278 9.66 -24.96 0.64
C GLU A 278 10.66 -25.73 1.50
N ASP A 279 11.95 -25.59 1.20
CA ASP A 279 13.02 -26.16 2.01
C ASP A 279 12.99 -25.62 3.44
N ILE A 280 12.91 -24.30 3.62
CA ILE A 280 12.87 -23.65 4.95
C ILE A 280 11.66 -24.14 5.75
N GLN A 281 10.52 -24.24 5.08
CA GLN A 281 9.27 -24.70 5.67
C GLN A 281 9.24 -26.21 5.94
N GLN A 282 10.18 -26.98 5.37
CA GLN A 282 10.26 -28.44 5.47
C GLN A 282 8.98 -29.13 4.94
N ASN A 283 8.39 -28.57 3.89
CA ASN A 283 7.15 -29.05 3.26
C ASN A 283 7.42 -30.03 2.10
N SER A 284 8.24 -31.07 2.32
CA SER A 284 8.72 -31.96 1.25
C SER A 284 7.65 -32.80 0.54
N ASP A 285 6.45 -32.90 1.10
CA ASP A 285 5.48 -33.93 0.70
C ASP A 285 4.28 -33.39 -0.09
N GLU A 286 4.15 -32.07 -0.25
CA GLU A 286 2.96 -31.47 -0.86
C GLU A 286 3.29 -30.70 -2.15
N LYS A 287 3.08 -31.37 -3.29
CA LYS A 287 3.10 -30.73 -4.61
C LYS A 287 2.19 -29.50 -4.57
N MET A 288 2.75 -28.31 -4.81
CA MET A 288 2.01 -27.07 -5.00
C MET A 288 0.80 -27.31 -5.90
N THR A 289 -0.41 -26.97 -5.45
CA THR A 289 -1.57 -27.13 -6.33
C THR A 289 -1.37 -26.23 -7.55
N LYS A 290 -1.81 -26.71 -8.72
CA LYS A 290 -1.55 -26.11 -10.04
C LYS A 290 -1.97 -24.63 -10.16
N LEU A 291 -2.90 -24.16 -9.30
CA LEU A 291 -3.43 -22.78 -9.33
C LEU A 291 -2.71 -21.84 -8.36
N ASP A 292 -2.18 -22.36 -7.26
CA ASP A 292 -1.50 -21.58 -6.22
C ASP A 292 -0.14 -21.03 -6.68
N SER A 293 0.49 -21.75 -7.61
CA SER A 293 1.85 -21.54 -8.09
C SER A 293 1.99 -20.43 -9.14
N ILE A 294 0.92 -20.05 -9.84
CA ILE A 294 1.09 -19.29 -11.08
C ILE A 294 1.16 -17.79 -10.83
N ARG A 295 0.34 -17.23 -9.93
CA ARG A 295 0.13 -15.77 -9.84
C ARG A 295 0.50 -15.19 -8.48
N THR A 296 1.07 -13.99 -8.51
CA THR A 296 1.16 -13.14 -7.34
C THR A 296 -0.23 -12.62 -6.93
N VAL A 297 -0.29 -12.01 -5.75
CA VAL A 297 -1.52 -11.49 -5.16
C VAL A 297 -1.31 -10.01 -4.86
N ASP A 298 -2.35 -9.24 -5.10
CA ASP A 298 -2.35 -7.81 -4.84
C ASP A 298 -2.64 -7.56 -3.36
N PHE A 299 -1.73 -6.87 -2.65
CA PHE A 299 -1.94 -6.53 -1.25
C PHE A 299 -2.85 -5.30 -1.04
N GLY A 300 -3.43 -4.77 -2.12
CA GLY A 300 -4.43 -3.71 -2.06
C GLY A 300 -5.76 -4.14 -1.44
N GLN A 301 -6.04 -5.45 -1.41
CA GLN A 301 -7.23 -6.00 -0.78
C GLN A 301 -7.01 -7.45 -0.36
N LEU A 302 -7.53 -7.78 0.81
CA LEU A 302 -7.44 -9.11 1.42
C LEU A 302 -8.66 -9.33 2.32
N ALA A 303 -9.29 -10.50 2.25
CA ALA A 303 -10.25 -10.91 3.27
C ALA A 303 -9.64 -12.02 4.14
N ILE A 304 -9.70 -11.88 5.46
CA ILE A 304 -9.13 -12.86 6.40
C ILE A 304 -9.99 -13.00 7.66
N SER A 305 -10.23 -14.23 8.08
CA SER A 305 -10.88 -14.60 9.34
C SER A 305 -9.83 -14.92 10.39
N LYS A 306 -9.71 -14.10 11.44
CA LYS A 306 -8.69 -14.27 12.49
C LYS A 306 -8.93 -15.52 13.32
N SER A 307 -10.18 -15.97 13.45
CA SER A 307 -10.51 -17.22 14.13
C SER A 307 -10.01 -18.44 13.35
N GLN A 308 -10.06 -18.41 12.01
CA GLN A 308 -9.60 -19.51 11.16
C GLN A 308 -8.11 -19.46 10.81
N HIS A 309 -7.54 -18.25 10.73
CA HIS A 309 -6.19 -17.96 10.22
C HIS A 309 -5.25 -17.28 11.21
N ARG A 310 -5.42 -17.50 12.54
CA ARG A 310 -4.47 -17.01 13.56
C ARG A 310 -3.01 -17.29 13.19
N ASP A 311 -2.68 -18.57 12.95
CA ASP A 311 -1.29 -19.00 12.71
C ASP A 311 -0.75 -18.43 11.40
N THR A 312 -1.60 -18.39 10.36
CA THR A 312 -1.28 -17.76 9.08
C THR A 312 -0.94 -16.29 9.28
N LEU A 313 -1.74 -15.54 10.03
CA LEU A 313 -1.51 -14.11 10.29
C LEU A 313 -0.20 -13.89 11.05
N LEU A 314 0.03 -14.62 12.14
CA LEU A 314 1.23 -14.46 12.97
C LEU A 314 2.51 -14.85 12.22
N LEU A 315 2.46 -15.93 11.42
CA LEU A 315 3.59 -16.35 10.59
C LEU A 315 3.85 -15.38 9.44
N SER A 316 2.81 -14.76 8.88
CA SER A 316 2.96 -13.68 7.90
C SER A 316 3.68 -12.48 8.51
N ILE A 317 3.32 -12.09 9.74
CA ILE A 317 4.01 -11.01 10.47
C ILE A 317 5.48 -11.36 10.65
N PHE A 318 5.82 -12.59 11.07
CA PHE A 318 7.22 -13.03 11.19
C PHE A 318 7.98 -12.92 9.86
N TYR A 319 7.41 -13.42 8.76
CA TYR A 319 8.04 -13.33 7.45
C TYR A 319 8.26 -11.89 7.01
N THR A 320 7.25 -11.02 7.13
CA THR A 320 7.35 -9.61 6.72
C THR A 320 8.27 -8.81 7.64
N PHE A 321 8.28 -9.10 8.95
CA PHE A 321 9.16 -8.45 9.92
C PHE A 321 10.64 -8.70 9.61
N TYR A 322 10.98 -9.93 9.21
CA TYR A 322 12.31 -10.30 8.72
C TYR A 322 12.40 -10.23 7.18
N GLY A 323 11.43 -9.59 6.53
CA GLY A 323 11.21 -9.57 5.08
C GLY A 323 12.29 -8.86 4.27
N PRO A 324 12.55 -7.55 4.51
CA PRO A 324 13.28 -6.66 3.58
C PRO A 324 14.61 -7.17 3.05
N ASN A 325 15.25 -8.06 3.82
CA ASN A 325 16.57 -8.61 3.51
C ASN A 325 16.62 -10.15 3.54
N LEU A 326 15.51 -10.85 3.84
CA LEU A 326 15.48 -12.32 3.95
C LEU A 326 14.24 -12.92 3.29
N PHE A 327 13.09 -12.97 3.97
CA PHE A 327 11.96 -13.76 3.51
C PHE A 327 11.28 -13.18 2.27
N GLU A 328 11.15 -11.85 2.14
CA GLU A 328 10.53 -11.25 0.95
C GLU A 328 11.37 -11.50 -0.30
N PHE A 329 12.70 -11.55 -0.17
CA PHE A 329 13.59 -11.96 -1.26
C PHE A 329 13.27 -13.38 -1.72
N LEU A 330 13.01 -14.31 -0.81
CA LEU A 330 12.65 -15.69 -1.19
C LEU A 330 11.21 -15.80 -1.71
N GLN A 331 10.33 -14.87 -1.34
CA GLN A 331 8.91 -14.92 -1.69
C GLN A 331 8.58 -14.25 -3.03
N ASN A 332 9.36 -13.25 -3.46
CA ASN A 332 9.11 -12.58 -4.74
C ASN A 332 10.38 -12.18 -5.50
N GLN A 333 11.57 -12.50 -4.99
CA GLN A 333 12.86 -12.26 -5.64
C GLN A 333 13.08 -10.84 -6.15
N SER A 334 12.42 -9.84 -5.52
CA SER A 334 12.38 -8.45 -6.00
C SER A 334 11.85 -8.28 -7.44
N SER A 335 11.11 -9.27 -7.94
CA SER A 335 10.41 -9.22 -9.22
C SER A 335 9.18 -8.32 -9.14
N ALA A 336 8.53 -8.11 -10.29
CA ALA A 336 7.30 -7.34 -10.36
C ALA A 336 6.19 -7.96 -9.50
N GLY A 337 5.33 -7.12 -8.92
CA GLY A 337 4.30 -7.55 -7.96
C GLY A 337 4.78 -7.71 -6.51
N ASP A 338 6.03 -7.35 -6.22
CA ASP A 338 6.56 -7.37 -4.85
C ASP A 338 5.89 -6.28 -3.99
N ARG A 339 4.84 -6.66 -3.28
CA ARG A 339 4.09 -5.82 -2.33
C ARG A 339 3.86 -6.52 -0.99
N GLY A 340 4.66 -7.54 -0.65
CA GLY A 340 4.61 -8.25 0.64
C GLY A 340 3.45 -9.23 0.87
N ALA A 341 2.40 -9.26 0.03
CA ALA A 341 1.27 -10.20 0.21
C ALA A 341 1.65 -11.69 0.03
N GLN A 342 2.78 -12.00 -0.63
CA GLN A 342 3.25 -13.38 -0.77
C GLN A 342 3.54 -14.04 0.59
N ALA A 343 3.89 -13.26 1.62
CA ALA A 343 4.09 -13.76 2.97
C ALA A 343 2.86 -14.52 3.49
N ILE A 344 1.65 -14.02 3.20
CA ILE A 344 0.40 -14.63 3.66
C ILE A 344 0.12 -15.93 2.92
N LYS A 345 0.35 -15.97 1.60
CA LYS A 345 0.25 -17.21 0.81
C LYS A 345 1.21 -18.27 1.33
N CYS A 346 2.49 -17.92 1.52
CA CYS A 346 3.49 -18.83 2.05
C CYS A 346 3.13 -19.33 3.46
N ALA A 347 2.60 -18.46 4.32
CA ALA A 347 2.16 -18.83 5.66
C ALA A 347 0.92 -19.73 5.66
N ALA A 348 -0.06 -19.47 4.78
CA ALA A 348 -1.27 -20.28 4.65
C ALA A 348 -0.93 -21.69 4.15
N ARG A 349 -0.04 -21.79 3.16
CA ARG A 349 0.51 -23.06 2.66
C ARG A 349 1.21 -23.85 3.77
N PHE A 350 2.11 -23.22 4.51
CA PHE A 350 2.77 -23.87 5.65
C PHE A 350 1.77 -24.36 6.71
N ALA A 351 0.81 -23.52 7.08
CA ALA A 351 -0.20 -23.86 8.08
C ALA A 351 -1.27 -24.85 7.56
N ARG A 352 -1.19 -25.29 6.30
CA ARG A 352 -2.20 -26.13 5.61
C ARG A 352 -3.61 -25.57 5.72
N LYS A 353 -3.72 -24.24 5.68
CA LYS A 353 -5.00 -23.52 5.74
C LYS A 353 -5.52 -23.31 4.34
N ARG A 354 -6.81 -23.58 4.14
CA ARG A 354 -7.49 -23.32 2.87
C ARG A 354 -7.54 -21.82 2.62
N TYR A 355 -7.41 -21.42 1.37
CA TYR A 355 -7.70 -20.07 0.93
C TYR A 355 -8.32 -20.14 -0.45
N TYR A 356 -8.93 -19.03 -0.88
CA TYR A 356 -9.44 -18.91 -2.23
C TYR A 356 -8.79 -17.71 -2.90
N GLN A 357 -8.03 -17.97 -3.96
CA GLN A 357 -7.52 -16.93 -4.84
C GLN A 357 -8.46 -16.80 -6.04
N VAL A 358 -8.95 -15.58 -6.29
CA VAL A 358 -9.79 -15.26 -7.46
C VAL A 358 -9.04 -15.69 -8.73
N LYS A 359 -9.73 -16.49 -9.55
CA LYS A 359 -9.19 -17.14 -10.75
C LYS A 359 -9.22 -16.19 -11.94
N ARG A 360 -10.24 -15.34 -12.03
CA ARG A 360 -10.31 -14.28 -13.02
C ARG A 360 -9.06 -13.41 -12.99
N GLN A 361 -8.50 -13.22 -14.17
CA GLN A 361 -7.37 -12.32 -14.35
C GLN A 361 -7.78 -10.87 -14.06
N VAL A 362 -6.84 -10.15 -13.45
CA VAL A 362 -6.93 -8.70 -13.27
C VAL A 362 -6.87 -8.00 -14.63
N GLU A 363 -7.70 -6.99 -14.84
CA GLU A 363 -7.73 -6.24 -16.10
C GLU A 363 -7.14 -4.85 -15.88
N ALA A 364 -6.27 -4.41 -16.79
CA ALA A 364 -5.70 -3.07 -16.72
C ALA A 364 -6.73 -2.03 -17.17
N ILE A 365 -6.80 -0.93 -16.44
CA ILE A 365 -7.58 0.27 -16.76
C ILE A 365 -6.59 1.39 -17.06
N GLY A 366 -6.86 2.17 -18.10
CA GLY A 366 -5.91 3.14 -18.63
C GLY A 366 -6.44 3.92 -19.83
N PHE A 367 -5.52 4.54 -20.54
CA PHE A 367 -5.78 5.32 -21.76
C PHE A 367 -4.77 4.95 -22.85
N PRO A 368 -5.12 5.14 -24.14
CA PRO A 368 -4.17 4.96 -25.24
C PRO A 368 -2.98 5.91 -25.06
N ASN A 369 -1.78 5.42 -25.33
CA ASN A 369 -0.64 6.31 -25.51
C ASN A 369 -0.78 6.97 -26.89
N HIS A 370 -1.00 8.27 -26.90
CA HIS A 370 -1.23 9.02 -28.13
C HIS A 370 0.07 9.27 -28.93
N ASP A 371 1.25 9.11 -28.31
CA ASP A 371 2.56 9.27 -28.94
C ASP A 371 2.96 8.05 -29.78
N GLN A 372 2.44 6.88 -29.42
CA GLN A 372 2.80 5.59 -29.99
C GLN A 372 1.53 4.85 -30.40
N LYS A 373 1.33 4.71 -31.71
CA LYS A 373 0.23 3.94 -32.27
C LYS A 373 0.19 2.54 -31.64
N ASP A 374 -0.97 2.16 -31.08
CA ASP A 374 -1.25 0.89 -30.39
C ASP A 374 -0.58 0.69 -29.01
N ALA A 375 0.04 1.70 -28.41
CA ALA A 375 0.52 1.61 -27.04
C ALA A 375 -0.59 1.97 -26.01
N PHE A 376 -0.56 1.30 -24.85
CA PHE A 376 -1.53 1.46 -23.77
C PHE A 376 -0.82 1.87 -22.48
N GLN A 377 -1.36 2.85 -21.76
CA GLN A 377 -0.86 3.27 -20.47
C GLN A 377 -1.82 2.85 -19.35
N GLY A 378 -1.42 1.84 -18.57
CA GLY A 378 -2.18 1.36 -17.41
C GLY A 378 -2.01 2.27 -16.19
N VAL A 379 -3.13 2.65 -15.57
CA VAL A 379 -3.19 3.52 -14.37
C VAL A 379 -3.89 2.87 -13.19
N ALA A 380 -4.75 1.88 -13.45
CA ALA A 380 -5.51 1.17 -12.43
C ALA A 380 -5.76 -0.29 -12.78
N MET A 381 -6.24 -1.05 -11.80
CA MET A 381 -6.56 -2.47 -11.93
C MET A 381 -8.04 -2.70 -11.67
N ARG A 382 -8.71 -3.44 -12.55
CA ARG A 382 -10.08 -3.94 -12.33
C ARG A 382 -10.02 -5.33 -11.73
N GLN A 383 -10.68 -5.51 -10.60
CA GLN A 383 -10.74 -6.79 -9.89
C GLN A 383 -12.18 -7.22 -9.67
N SER A 384 -12.40 -8.53 -9.76
CA SER A 384 -13.74 -9.10 -9.87
C SER A 384 -14.36 -9.48 -8.53
N PHE A 385 -15.68 -9.59 -8.54
CA PHE A 385 -16.48 -10.03 -7.40
C PHE A 385 -16.21 -11.50 -7.13
N VAL A 386 -15.71 -11.81 -5.93
CA VAL A 386 -15.23 -13.16 -5.58
C VAL A 386 -16.31 -14.23 -5.70
N ALA A 387 -17.57 -13.90 -5.36
CA ALA A 387 -18.67 -14.85 -5.45
C ALA A 387 -19.01 -15.21 -6.90
N ASP A 388 -18.89 -14.27 -7.83
CA ASP A 388 -19.16 -14.52 -9.25
C ASP A 388 -18.08 -15.44 -9.84
N ASP A 389 -16.81 -15.22 -9.46
CA ASP A 389 -15.69 -16.08 -9.84
C ASP A 389 -15.80 -17.49 -9.22
N PHE A 390 -16.19 -17.58 -7.95
CA PHE A 390 -16.41 -18.85 -7.25
C PHE A 390 -17.51 -19.69 -7.87
N ASN A 391 -18.62 -19.04 -8.23
CA ASN A 391 -19.76 -19.68 -8.86
C ASN A 391 -19.58 -19.90 -10.37
N ALA A 392 -18.37 -19.68 -10.91
CA ALA A 392 -18.03 -19.85 -12.31
C ALA A 392 -18.97 -19.08 -13.26
N VAL A 393 -19.42 -17.89 -12.85
CA VAL A 393 -20.16 -16.98 -13.71
C VAL A 393 -19.27 -16.63 -14.91
N PRO A 394 -19.80 -16.64 -16.16
CA PRO A 394 -19.03 -16.28 -17.35
C PRO A 394 -18.33 -14.93 -17.22
N SER A 395 -17.11 -14.80 -17.73
CA SER A 395 -16.26 -13.61 -17.52
C SER A 395 -16.88 -12.33 -18.08
N GLU A 396 -17.67 -12.39 -19.13
CA GLU A 396 -18.40 -11.22 -19.64
C GLU A 396 -19.54 -10.76 -18.71
N LYS A 397 -19.97 -11.60 -17.76
CA LYS A 397 -21.06 -11.34 -16.81
C LYS A 397 -20.61 -11.15 -15.36
N GLN A 398 -19.39 -11.55 -15.00
CA GLN A 398 -18.94 -11.36 -13.62
C GLN A 398 -18.88 -9.87 -13.31
N ARG A 399 -19.43 -9.53 -12.16
CA ARG A 399 -19.40 -8.16 -11.69
C ARG A 399 -17.97 -7.83 -11.26
N PRO A 400 -17.49 -6.65 -11.60
CA PRO A 400 -16.31 -6.07 -11.00
C PRO A 400 -16.63 -5.56 -9.59
N LEU A 401 -15.68 -5.66 -8.68
CA LEU A 401 -15.84 -5.23 -7.29
C LEU A 401 -15.00 -3.99 -7.01
N PHE A 402 -13.72 -4.04 -7.39
CA PHE A 402 -12.75 -3.00 -7.08
C PHE A 402 -12.11 -2.41 -8.33
N ILE A 403 -11.82 -1.11 -8.26
CA ILE A 403 -10.79 -0.45 -9.07
C ILE A 403 -9.66 -0.03 -8.14
N ARG A 404 -8.50 -0.66 -8.27
CA ARG A 404 -7.28 -0.29 -7.53
C ARG A 404 -6.51 0.74 -8.34
N GLN A 405 -6.59 2.01 -7.96
CA GLN A 405 -5.86 3.08 -8.63
C GLN A 405 -4.38 3.08 -8.20
N SER A 406 -3.47 2.95 -9.16
CA SER A 406 -2.02 2.92 -8.91
C SER A 406 -1.38 4.31 -9.05
N ASN A 407 -1.50 4.92 -10.24
CA ASN A 407 -0.86 6.19 -10.54
C ASN A 407 -1.67 6.94 -11.61
N PRO A 408 -2.03 8.22 -11.42
CA PRO A 408 -1.77 9.04 -10.23
C PRO A 408 -2.55 8.54 -9.03
N THR A 409 -2.11 8.96 -7.84
CA THR A 409 -2.97 8.87 -6.67
C THR A 409 -4.19 9.76 -6.88
N LEU A 410 -5.35 9.36 -6.35
CA LEU A 410 -6.58 10.16 -6.46
C LEU A 410 -6.60 11.35 -5.50
N HIS A 411 -5.44 11.70 -4.94
CA HIS A 411 -5.30 12.87 -4.12
C HIS A 411 -5.58 14.11 -4.98
N PRO A 412 -6.57 14.95 -4.62
CA PRO A 412 -6.97 16.04 -5.50
C PRO A 412 -5.87 17.07 -5.77
N ALA A 413 -4.92 17.28 -4.85
CA ALA A 413 -3.73 18.10 -5.14
C ALA A 413 -2.78 17.46 -6.20
N TYR A 414 -2.53 16.14 -6.13
CA TYR A 414 -1.51 15.50 -6.96
C TYR A 414 -1.98 15.17 -8.38
N ILE A 415 -3.26 14.77 -8.53
CA ILE A 415 -3.84 14.54 -9.86
C ILE A 415 -3.78 15.80 -10.72
N MET A 416 -3.66 16.98 -10.08
CA MET A 416 -3.58 18.28 -10.72
C MET A 416 -2.15 18.79 -10.87
N ASP A 417 -1.26 18.52 -9.90
CA ASP A 417 0.13 19.01 -9.88
C ASP A 417 1.05 18.24 -10.84
N ARG A 418 0.89 16.92 -10.93
CA ARG A 418 1.78 16.06 -11.72
C ARG A 418 1.70 16.26 -13.23
N GLY A 419 0.87 17.19 -13.72
CA GLY A 419 0.57 17.28 -15.14
C GLY A 419 0.22 15.91 -15.72
N VAL A 420 -0.36 15.01 -14.89
CA VAL A 420 -0.83 13.68 -15.27
C VAL A 420 -1.55 13.91 -16.56
N THR A 421 -1.02 13.44 -17.69
CA THR A 421 -1.35 14.07 -18.98
C THR A 421 -2.78 13.78 -19.37
N VAL A 422 -3.57 14.68 -18.87
CA VAL A 422 -4.77 15.19 -19.45
C VAL A 422 -4.52 16.69 -19.71
N PHE A 423 -3.48 17.36 -19.14
CA PHE A 423 -3.22 18.81 -19.28
C PHE A 423 -1.73 19.22 -19.20
N LYS A 424 -1.30 20.25 -19.96
CA LYS A 424 -0.04 21.00 -19.74
C LYS A 424 -0.31 22.46 -19.31
N ALA A 425 0.59 22.98 -18.48
CA ALA A 425 0.75 24.40 -18.10
C ALA A 425 1.18 25.32 -19.27
N PRO A 426 1.00 26.66 -19.17
CA PRO A 426 1.38 27.63 -20.20
C PRO A 426 2.89 27.59 -20.54
N GLU A 427 3.25 28.09 -21.72
CA GLU A 427 4.55 27.92 -22.40
C GLU A 427 5.80 28.48 -21.70
N ASP A 428 5.69 29.05 -20.50
CA ASP A 428 6.70 29.97 -19.97
C ASP A 428 7.78 29.30 -19.07
N GLN A 429 7.70 27.99 -18.81
CA GLN A 429 8.66 27.26 -17.95
C GLN A 429 9.48 26.19 -18.69
N LYS A 430 10.19 26.58 -19.76
CA LYS A 430 10.98 25.64 -20.60
C LYS A 430 12.38 25.25 -20.10
N ASN A 431 12.87 25.73 -18.95
CA ASN A 431 14.30 25.60 -18.61
C ASN A 431 14.62 24.95 -17.24
N ALA A 432 14.01 23.83 -16.84
CA ALA A 432 14.38 23.21 -15.55
C ALA A 432 14.25 21.68 -15.42
N ILE A 433 14.18 20.89 -16.50
CA ILE A 433 14.14 19.42 -16.37
C ILE A 433 15.11 18.78 -17.37
N GLU A 434 16.41 18.94 -17.09
CA GLU A 434 17.47 18.05 -17.58
C GLU A 434 18.27 17.62 -16.36
N GLU A 435 17.84 16.55 -15.69
CA GLU A 435 18.67 15.68 -14.84
C GLU A 435 17.75 14.64 -14.19
N HIS A 436 17.69 13.43 -14.78
CA HIS A 436 17.49 12.14 -14.10
C HIS A 436 17.19 11.03 -15.13
N ASP A 437 18.13 10.77 -16.04
CA ASP A 437 18.11 9.57 -16.88
C ASP A 437 19.45 8.84 -16.75
N SER A 438 19.57 8.00 -15.71
CA SER A 438 20.57 6.91 -15.67
C SER A 438 20.28 5.91 -14.56
N ILE A 439 19.23 5.11 -14.70
CA ILE A 439 19.13 3.81 -14.01
C ILE A 439 18.56 2.80 -15.01
N ASN A 440 19.39 1.83 -15.42
CA ASN A 440 18.96 0.63 -16.14
C ASN A 440 17.94 -0.11 -15.26
N ASP A 441 16.70 -0.26 -15.70
CA ASP A 441 15.65 -0.91 -14.90
C ASP A 441 14.71 -1.74 -15.78
N SER A 442 14.55 -3.01 -15.41
CA SER A 442 14.00 -4.14 -16.17
C SER A 442 12.48 -4.26 -16.09
N ASP A 443 11.76 -3.13 -16.01
CA ASP A 443 10.31 -3.08 -15.89
C ASP A 443 9.66 -2.77 -17.26
N PRO A 444 9.16 -3.77 -18.01
CA PRO A 444 8.50 -3.55 -19.30
C PRO A 444 7.16 -2.82 -19.16
N ILE A 445 6.65 -2.66 -17.93
CA ILE A 445 5.49 -1.82 -17.60
C ILE A 445 5.96 -0.75 -16.60
N ARG A 446 6.97 0.05 -16.98
CA ARG A 446 7.03 1.40 -16.42
C ARG A 446 5.66 2.04 -16.64
N ILE A 447 5.05 2.55 -15.58
CA ILE A 447 4.09 3.64 -15.66
C ILE A 447 4.97 4.90 -15.68
N PRO A 448 5.44 5.38 -16.85
CA PRO A 448 6.27 6.57 -16.91
C PRO A 448 5.52 7.75 -16.27
N ALA A 449 6.28 8.63 -15.62
CA ALA A 449 5.79 9.97 -15.32
C ALA A 449 5.33 10.59 -16.64
N ILE A 450 4.11 11.10 -16.62
CA ILE A 450 3.36 11.33 -17.85
C ILE A 450 3.81 12.67 -18.45
N SER A 451 4.24 12.67 -19.72
CA SER A 451 4.62 13.88 -20.47
C SER A 451 3.80 13.93 -21.77
N PRO A 452 3.13 15.05 -22.10
CA PRO A 452 2.18 15.10 -23.22
C PRO A 452 2.88 15.39 -24.56
N ILE A 453 2.35 14.84 -25.66
CA ILE A 453 2.75 15.19 -27.04
C ILE A 453 2.25 16.55 -27.51
N LYS A 454 2.89 17.01 -28.60
CA LYS A 454 2.50 18.19 -29.38
C LYS A 454 1.16 18.05 -30.11
N GLU A 455 0.74 16.84 -30.48
CA GLU A 455 -0.47 16.62 -31.29
C GLU A 455 -1.76 16.61 -30.46
N ASP A 456 -1.68 16.32 -29.16
CA ASP A 456 -2.81 16.37 -28.20
C ASP A 456 -3.04 17.77 -27.60
N ALA A 457 -2.46 18.81 -28.22
CA ALA A 457 -2.56 20.18 -27.74
C ALA A 457 -4.02 20.70 -27.81
N GLY A 458 -4.80 20.45 -26.75
CA GLY A 458 -6.17 20.95 -26.55
C GLY A 458 -7.26 19.90 -26.28
N ALA A 459 -6.93 18.60 -26.35
CA ALA A 459 -7.88 17.51 -26.09
C ALA A 459 -7.94 17.13 -24.60
N HIS A 460 -9.14 16.84 -24.08
CA HIS A 460 -9.37 16.43 -22.69
C HIS A 460 -9.69 14.94 -22.67
N HIS A 461 -8.74 14.15 -22.20
CA HIS A 461 -8.81 12.70 -22.14
C HIS A 461 -9.37 12.18 -20.81
N ARG A 462 -9.92 10.97 -20.85
CA ARG A 462 -10.41 10.27 -19.65
C ARG A 462 -9.26 9.52 -19.00
N LEU A 463 -9.20 9.47 -17.67
CA LEU A 463 -8.19 8.66 -16.97
C LEU A 463 -8.37 7.17 -17.31
N TRP A 464 -9.62 6.76 -17.56
CA TRP A 464 -10.00 5.40 -17.89
C TRP A 464 -10.54 5.31 -19.33
N GLU A 465 -9.94 6.08 -20.26
CA GLU A 465 -10.39 6.26 -21.66
C GLU A 465 -10.44 4.98 -22.50
N TRP A 466 -9.50 4.06 -22.33
CA TRP A 466 -9.43 2.81 -23.11
C TRP A 466 -10.66 1.89 -22.89
N PHE A 467 -11.59 2.31 -22.02
CA PHE A 467 -12.87 1.66 -21.79
C PHE A 467 -14.05 2.23 -22.60
N ASP A 468 -13.85 3.24 -23.47
CA ASP A 468 -14.91 3.94 -24.21
C ASP A 468 -15.52 3.11 -25.37
N GLY A 469 -16.31 2.09 -25.04
CA GLY A 469 -17.33 1.58 -25.97
C GLY A 469 -17.74 0.11 -25.89
N LYS A 470 -17.03 -0.77 -25.16
CA LYS A 470 -17.43 -2.20 -25.07
C LYS A 470 -17.48 -2.82 -23.67
N ASN A 471 -16.84 -2.25 -22.64
CA ASN A 471 -16.56 -3.02 -21.41
C ASN A 471 -16.89 -2.35 -20.06
N MET A 472 -17.36 -1.10 -20.00
CA MET A 472 -17.85 -0.48 -18.74
C MET A 472 -19.22 -1.01 -18.32
N LEU A 473 -20.04 -1.44 -19.29
CA LEU A 473 -21.44 -1.85 -19.07
C LEU A 473 -21.58 -3.30 -18.57
N ASN A 474 -20.51 -4.09 -18.58
CA ASN A 474 -20.53 -5.45 -18.05
C ASN A 474 -20.34 -5.40 -16.52
N GLY A 475 -21.44 -5.17 -15.80
CA GLY A 475 -21.54 -5.40 -14.35
C GLY A 475 -21.61 -4.16 -13.44
N TRP A 476 -21.41 -2.94 -13.98
CA TRP A 476 -21.73 -1.69 -13.27
C TRP A 476 -23.01 -1.15 -13.88
N ALA A 477 -24.11 -1.22 -13.14
CA ALA A 477 -25.42 -0.86 -13.65
C ALA A 477 -25.46 0.61 -14.12
N ASN A 478 -25.56 0.88 -15.42
CA ASN A 478 -26.00 2.16 -16.02
C ASN A 478 -25.32 3.46 -15.54
N PHE A 479 -24.11 3.44 -14.96
CA PHE A 479 -23.40 4.65 -14.56
C PHE A 479 -21.93 4.62 -14.97
N ASP A 480 -21.35 5.80 -15.14
CA ASP A 480 -19.95 6.00 -15.46
C ASP A 480 -19.11 6.02 -14.16
N PRO A 481 -18.28 4.99 -13.89
CA PRO A 481 -17.53 4.91 -12.64
C PRO A 481 -16.46 5.98 -12.49
N GLU A 482 -15.88 6.45 -13.61
CA GLU A 482 -14.89 7.51 -13.59
C GLU A 482 -15.56 8.83 -13.18
N LYS A 483 -16.72 9.12 -13.77
CA LYS A 483 -17.52 10.29 -13.41
C LYS A 483 -17.82 10.32 -11.91
N VAL A 484 -18.21 9.17 -11.35
CA VAL A 484 -18.57 9.04 -9.92
C VAL A 484 -17.36 9.29 -9.02
N VAL A 485 -16.16 8.77 -9.36
CA VAL A 485 -14.97 9.08 -8.55
C VAL A 485 -14.55 10.54 -8.68
N TRP A 486 -14.65 11.13 -9.87
CA TRP A 486 -14.37 12.56 -10.07
C TRP A 486 -15.35 13.46 -9.33
N GLU A 487 -16.59 13.02 -9.09
CA GLU A 487 -17.54 13.76 -8.26
C GLU A 487 -17.06 13.81 -6.80
N GLU A 488 -16.54 12.70 -6.30
CA GLU A 488 -15.99 12.64 -4.94
C GLU A 488 -14.65 13.37 -4.81
N ILE A 489 -13.77 13.29 -5.82
CA ILE A 489 -12.56 14.12 -5.92
C ILE A 489 -12.91 15.61 -5.81
N ALA A 490 -13.94 16.06 -6.55
CA ALA A 490 -14.38 17.44 -6.52
C ALA A 490 -14.91 17.86 -5.14
N LYS A 491 -15.70 17.01 -4.46
CA LYS A 491 -16.14 17.32 -3.08
C LYS A 491 -14.97 17.47 -2.13
N VAL A 492 -13.99 16.57 -2.20
CA VAL A 492 -12.81 16.66 -1.34
C VAL A 492 -12.03 17.95 -1.62
N ALA A 493 -11.84 18.31 -2.89
CA ALA A 493 -11.10 19.52 -3.26
C ALA A 493 -11.85 20.83 -3.01
N CYS A 494 -13.18 20.86 -3.15
CA CYS A 494 -13.99 22.06 -3.05
C CYS A 494 -14.53 22.31 -1.65
N ILE A 495 -14.81 21.24 -0.89
CA ILE A 495 -15.54 21.32 0.39
C ILE A 495 -14.64 20.87 1.55
N ASP A 496 -14.03 19.68 1.44
CA ASP A 496 -13.32 19.05 2.56
C ASP A 496 -11.87 19.52 2.71
N PHE A 497 -11.27 20.13 1.68
CA PHE A 497 -9.84 20.51 1.64
C PHE A 497 -9.39 21.24 2.90
N LYS A 498 -10.24 22.11 3.45
CA LYS A 498 -9.99 22.95 4.63
C LYS A 498 -9.74 22.14 5.91
N HIS A 499 -10.02 20.84 5.87
CA HIS A 499 -9.83 19.92 6.96
C HIS A 499 -8.51 19.16 6.87
N PHE A 500 -7.70 19.33 5.82
CA PHE A 500 -6.41 18.65 5.67
C PHE A 500 -5.25 19.66 5.84
N PRO A 501 -4.54 19.65 6.98
CA PRO A 501 -3.44 20.59 7.22
C PRO A 501 -2.23 20.32 6.33
N ASP A 502 -1.95 19.05 6.04
CA ASP A 502 -0.86 18.60 5.16
C ASP A 502 -1.26 18.56 3.68
N TRP A 503 -2.20 19.42 3.27
CA TRP A 503 -2.58 19.53 1.87
C TRP A 503 -1.34 19.95 1.07
N PRO A 504 -0.88 19.16 0.07
CA PRO A 504 0.37 19.44 -0.62
C PRO A 504 0.36 20.83 -1.23
N ILE A 505 1.20 21.73 -0.71
CA ILE A 505 1.31 23.14 -1.12
C ILE A 505 2.33 23.30 -2.27
N ASN A 506 2.89 22.22 -2.82
CA ASN A 506 3.98 22.31 -3.80
C ASN A 506 3.65 23.16 -5.04
N ASP A 507 2.37 23.41 -5.37
CA ASP A 507 1.97 24.29 -6.48
C ASP A 507 1.93 25.79 -6.10
N ASN A 508 2.17 26.21 -4.85
CA ASN A 508 1.92 27.59 -4.37
C ASN A 508 0.49 28.12 -4.66
N LYS A 509 -0.43 27.25 -5.12
CA LYS A 509 -1.76 27.59 -5.58
C LYS A 509 -2.77 27.42 -4.47
N GLY A 510 -3.54 28.47 -4.20
CA GLY A 510 -4.55 28.50 -3.14
C GLY A 510 -5.71 27.54 -3.41
N ASN A 511 -6.42 27.14 -2.36
CA ASN A 511 -7.45 26.10 -2.41
C ASN A 511 -8.60 26.32 -3.41
N ALA A 512 -8.99 27.58 -3.64
CA ALA A 512 -9.98 27.93 -4.66
C ALA A 512 -9.53 27.54 -6.09
N GLN A 513 -8.23 27.53 -6.35
CA GLN A 513 -7.66 27.15 -7.64
C GLN A 513 -7.75 25.63 -7.85
N ASN A 514 -7.60 24.80 -6.81
CA ASN A 514 -7.75 23.34 -6.93
C ASN A 514 -9.20 22.96 -7.28
N CYS A 515 -10.19 23.54 -6.59
CA CYS A 515 -11.60 23.33 -6.90
C CYS A 515 -11.95 23.80 -8.33
N ALA A 516 -11.54 25.01 -8.70
CA ALA A 516 -11.81 25.55 -10.03
C ALA A 516 -11.20 24.70 -11.15
N ARG A 517 -9.97 24.20 -10.96
CA ARG A 517 -9.32 23.33 -11.95
C ARG A 517 -10.03 21.98 -12.07
N ILE A 518 -10.42 21.35 -10.97
CA ILE A 518 -11.18 20.09 -11.01
C ILE A 518 -12.53 20.28 -11.71
N ASN A 519 -13.28 21.32 -11.37
CA ASN A 519 -14.54 21.64 -12.04
C ASN A 519 -14.34 21.97 -13.53
N TYR A 520 -13.29 22.71 -13.89
CA TYR A 520 -12.93 22.98 -15.28
C TYR A 520 -12.73 21.67 -16.07
N HIS A 521 -11.99 20.70 -15.53
CA HIS A 521 -11.78 19.42 -16.21
C HIS A 521 -13.06 18.60 -16.33
N ARG A 522 -13.86 18.55 -15.26
CA ARG A 522 -15.18 17.90 -15.30
C ARG A 522 -16.06 18.49 -16.40
N GLY A 523 -16.14 19.82 -16.50
CA GLY A 523 -16.91 20.49 -17.54
C GLY A 523 -16.44 20.14 -18.96
N ARG A 524 -15.12 19.94 -19.14
CA ARG A 524 -14.54 19.56 -20.43
C ARG A 524 -14.77 18.09 -20.80
N LEU A 525 -14.99 17.23 -19.80
CA LEU A 525 -15.49 15.85 -19.97
C LEU A 525 -17.04 15.79 -20.08
N GLY A 526 -17.72 16.93 -20.16
CA GLY A 526 -19.18 17.01 -20.25
C GLY A 526 -19.91 16.71 -18.93
N TRP A 527 -19.21 16.72 -17.79
CA TRP A 527 -19.79 16.50 -16.47
C TRP A 527 -20.12 17.82 -15.77
N SER A 528 -21.24 17.84 -15.05
CA SER A 528 -21.66 19.00 -14.27
C SER A 528 -20.68 19.31 -13.13
N ASN A 529 -20.55 20.59 -12.80
CA ASN A 529 -19.82 21.04 -11.61
C ASN A 529 -20.52 20.53 -10.34
N VAL A 530 -19.73 20.25 -9.30
CA VAL A 530 -20.24 19.71 -8.02
C VAL A 530 -20.52 20.81 -6.99
N VAL A 531 -20.00 22.01 -7.24
CA VAL A 531 -20.19 23.26 -6.49
C VAL A 531 -20.21 24.40 -7.47
#